data_AF-A0A059WTB4-F1
#
_entry.id   AF-A0A059WTB4-F1
#
_cell.length_a   1.000
_cell.length_b   1.000
_cell.length_c   1.000
_cell.angle_alpha   90.00
_cell.angle_beta   90.00
_cell.angle_gamma   90.00
#
_symmetry.space_group_name_H-M   'P 1'
#
loop_
_entity.id
_entity.type
_entity.pdbx_description
1 polymer ?
#
loop_
_entity_poly.entity_id
_entity_poly.type
_entity_poly.pdbx_seq_one_letter_code
_entity_poly.pdbx_strand_id
1 'polypeptide(L)'
;MTVPAGFKGLRFPCECVSASSDGYSDPWAEITKNRLLPNGTKEEILNVLAQGPGTITQIAESIGLSAPSVHTHVSEMLRSELLREAVEWEKTHPAERYYEPNFPVFKAEECAEFMALCEEMSKNLVTLFEKNRRKIGRAFQRTDLPDKGWELSDITQCLFTNVYRGARTQLEKSGLLSSREKHANGIQWIFWAEEAEPKRHKR
;
A
#
# COMPACT_ATOMS: atom_id res chain seq x y z
N MET A 1 0.61 -16.98 16.63
CA MET A 1 0.02 -18.23 17.17
C MET A 1 0.06 -19.26 16.06
N THR A 2 0.80 -20.35 16.25
CA THR A 2 0.88 -21.46 15.27
C THR A 2 -0.31 -22.38 15.46
N VAL A 3 -0.99 -22.73 14.37
CA VAL A 3 -2.09 -23.71 14.38
C VAL A 3 -1.49 -25.07 14.78
N PRO A 4 -2.08 -25.79 15.76
CA PRO A 4 -1.60 -27.11 16.16
C PRO A 4 -1.52 -28.08 14.97
N ALA A 5 -0.49 -28.93 14.94
CA ALA A 5 -0.32 -29.92 13.88
C ALA A 5 -1.57 -30.82 13.76
N GLY A 6 -2.13 -30.93 12.55
CA GLY A 6 -3.36 -31.70 12.27
C GLY A 6 -4.66 -30.89 12.28
N PHE A 7 -4.65 -29.64 12.76
CA PHE A 7 -5.82 -28.77 12.68
C PHE A 7 -5.88 -28.05 11.33
N LYS A 8 -7.04 -28.11 10.66
CA LYS A 8 -7.34 -27.20 9.54
C LYS A 8 -7.74 -25.85 10.12
N GLY A 9 -6.75 -24.99 10.36
CA GLY A 9 -6.96 -23.65 10.89
C GLY A 9 -7.76 -22.76 9.95
N LEU A 10 -8.45 -21.76 10.51
CA LEU A 10 -9.09 -20.72 9.72
C LEU A 10 -8.03 -19.92 8.97
N ARG A 11 -8.28 -19.66 7.68
CA ARG A 11 -7.48 -18.72 6.90
C ARG A 11 -8.21 -17.38 6.88
N PHE A 12 -7.68 -16.41 7.61
CA PHE A 12 -8.19 -15.05 7.57
C PHE A 12 -7.59 -14.31 6.37
N PRO A 13 -8.40 -13.54 5.63
CA PRO A 13 -7.89 -12.80 4.49
C PRO A 13 -6.96 -11.66 4.93
N CYS A 14 -7.30 -10.78 5.85
CA CYS A 14 -6.43 -9.64 6.17
C CYS A 14 -5.16 -10.06 6.95
N GLU A 15 -3.98 -9.54 6.57
CA GLU A 15 -2.75 -9.61 7.39
C GLU A 15 -2.93 -8.92 8.75
N CYS A 16 -3.84 -7.94 8.82
CA CYS A 16 -4.20 -7.26 10.06
C CYS A 16 -4.93 -8.16 11.08
N VAL A 17 -5.56 -9.25 10.61
CA VAL A 17 -6.31 -10.19 11.45
C VAL A 17 -5.57 -11.54 11.56
N SER A 18 -4.79 -11.91 10.54
CA SER A 18 -4.02 -13.15 10.50
C SER A 18 -2.57 -12.95 10.92
N ALA A 19 -2.07 -13.78 11.84
CA ALA A 19 -0.63 -13.86 12.13
C ALA A 19 0.17 -14.60 11.05
N SER A 20 -0.47 -15.05 9.96
CA SER A 20 0.21 -15.72 8.85
C SER A 20 1.01 -14.73 8.00
N SER A 21 2.23 -15.09 7.63
CA SER A 21 3.11 -14.35 6.70
C SER A 21 2.57 -14.21 5.27
N ASP A 22 1.50 -14.95 4.93
CA ASP A 22 1.06 -15.15 3.55
C ASP A 22 -0.18 -14.31 3.18
N GLY A 23 -0.51 -13.30 3.99
CA GLY A 23 -1.85 -12.69 4.01
C GLY A 23 -2.09 -11.49 3.09
N TYR A 24 -1.25 -11.17 2.12
CA TYR A 24 -1.27 -9.93 1.32
C TYR A 24 -2.64 -9.27 1.02
N SER A 25 -2.94 -8.11 1.63
CA SER A 25 -4.11 -7.27 1.25
C SER A 25 -3.80 -5.79 1.08
N ASP A 26 -2.78 -5.25 1.74
CA ASP A 26 -2.42 -3.83 1.68
C ASP A 26 -0.90 -3.69 1.51
N PRO A 27 -0.40 -2.93 0.50
CA PRO A 27 1.03 -2.68 0.34
C PRO A 27 1.67 -2.03 1.58
N TRP A 28 0.91 -1.23 2.35
CA TRP A 28 1.32 -0.55 3.59
C TRP A 28 1.10 -1.37 4.87
N ALA A 29 0.53 -2.59 4.78
CA ALA A 29 0.20 -3.41 5.96
C ALA A 29 1.38 -3.59 6.91
N GLU A 30 2.58 -3.87 6.38
CA GLU A 30 3.77 -4.10 7.18
C GLU A 30 4.34 -2.79 7.78
N ILE A 31 4.14 -1.62 7.17
CA ILE A 31 4.51 -0.32 7.78
C ILE A 31 3.64 -0.04 8.99
N THR A 32 2.33 -0.25 8.86
CA THR A 32 1.37 -0.05 9.94
C THR A 32 1.63 -1.03 11.08
N LYS A 33 1.83 -2.31 10.76
CA LYS A 33 2.13 -3.37 11.75
C LYS A 33 3.44 -3.12 12.50
N ASN A 34 4.48 -2.66 11.80
CA ASN A 34 5.78 -2.34 12.41
C ASN A 34 5.87 -0.90 12.93
N ARG A 35 4.77 -0.12 12.87
CA ARG A 35 4.69 1.27 13.34
C ARG A 35 5.83 2.13 12.78
N LEU A 36 6.03 2.09 11.47
CA LEU A 36 7.09 2.86 10.81
C LEU A 36 6.66 4.29 10.43
N LEU A 37 5.35 4.51 10.20
CA LEU A 37 4.71 5.83 10.05
C LEU A 37 3.61 6.10 11.11
N PRO A 38 3.88 5.91 12.42
CA PRO A 38 2.83 6.04 13.44
C PRO A 38 2.60 7.48 13.90
N ASN A 39 3.45 8.43 13.48
CA ASN A 39 3.43 9.83 13.93
C ASN A 39 3.23 10.79 12.75
N GLY A 40 2.41 11.83 12.97
CA GLY A 40 2.12 12.83 11.94
C GLY A 40 3.37 13.54 11.41
N THR A 41 4.43 13.65 12.21
CA THR A 41 5.68 14.30 11.77
C THR A 41 6.39 13.56 10.63
N LYS A 42 6.42 12.22 10.62
CA LYS A 42 7.05 11.48 9.51
C LYS A 42 6.22 11.62 8.22
N GLU A 43 4.89 11.68 8.36
CA GLU A 43 3.99 11.96 7.25
C GLU A 43 4.19 13.39 6.70
N GLU A 44 4.32 14.38 7.57
CA GLU A 44 4.64 15.77 7.19
C GLU A 44 5.98 15.87 6.47
N ILE A 45 7.02 15.17 6.95
CA ILE A 45 8.33 15.10 6.27
C ILE A 45 8.17 14.49 4.86
N LEU A 46 7.43 13.39 4.72
CA LEU A 46 7.17 12.78 3.41
C LEU A 46 6.41 13.74 2.48
N ASN A 47 5.41 14.47 2.99
CA ASN A 47 4.63 15.41 2.21
C ASN A 47 5.46 16.60 1.73
N VAL A 48 6.40 17.10 2.55
CA VAL A 48 7.36 18.14 2.11
C VAL A 48 8.27 17.58 1.02
N LEU A 49 8.85 16.41 1.25
CA LEU A 49 9.80 15.80 0.30
C LEU A 49 9.14 15.27 -0.98
N ALA A 50 7.83 15.04 -0.96
CA ALA A 50 7.05 14.73 -2.16
C ALA A 50 7.04 15.90 -3.17
N GLN A 51 7.24 17.14 -2.71
CA GLN A 51 7.33 18.32 -3.59
C GLN A 51 8.72 18.47 -4.23
N GLY A 52 9.75 17.85 -3.64
CA GLY A 52 11.10 17.80 -4.16
C GLY A 52 12.12 17.43 -3.07
N PRO A 53 13.35 17.02 -3.45
CA PRO A 53 14.41 16.72 -2.50
C PRO A 53 14.73 17.91 -1.59
N GLY A 54 14.97 17.64 -0.31
CA GLY A 54 15.21 18.68 0.69
C GLY A 54 16.30 18.32 1.71
N THR A 55 16.99 19.33 2.23
CA THR A 55 17.92 19.17 3.35
C THR A 55 17.19 19.16 4.69
N ILE A 56 17.84 18.71 5.77
CA ILE A 56 17.28 18.75 7.13
C ILE A 56 16.83 20.15 7.52
N THR A 57 17.59 21.19 7.15
CA THR A 57 17.27 22.58 7.45
C THR A 57 15.99 23.00 6.72
N GLN A 58 15.88 22.71 5.42
CA GLN A 58 14.70 23.06 4.62
C GLN A 58 13.44 22.32 5.09
N ILE A 59 13.58 21.04 5.45
CA ILE A 59 12.50 20.25 6.03
C ILE A 59 12.06 20.88 7.36
N ALA A 60 13.01 21.17 8.25
CA ALA A 60 12.75 21.76 9.57
C ALA A 60 12.04 23.12 9.48
N GLU A 61 12.46 23.98 8.56
CA GLU A 61 11.79 25.25 8.28
C GLU A 61 10.37 25.05 7.76
N SER A 62 10.17 24.08 6.85
CA SER A 62 8.86 23.81 6.24
C SER A 62 7.81 23.30 7.23
N ILE A 63 8.22 22.47 8.20
CA ILE A 63 7.32 21.86 9.20
C ILE A 63 7.37 22.54 10.57
N GLY A 64 8.15 23.63 10.72
CA GLY A 64 8.22 24.41 11.96
C GLY A 64 8.86 23.65 13.14
N LEU A 65 9.79 22.74 12.87
CA LEU A 65 10.51 21.95 13.89
C LEU A 65 11.98 22.34 13.98
N SER A 66 12.65 21.89 15.03
CA SER A 66 14.10 22.09 15.16
C SER A 66 14.88 21.11 14.27
N ALA A 67 16.00 21.55 13.71
CA ALA A 67 16.87 20.71 12.88
C ALA A 67 17.32 19.40 13.58
N PRO A 68 17.65 19.38 14.90
CA PRO A 68 17.93 18.13 15.60
C PRO A 68 16.74 17.17 15.66
N SER A 69 15.51 17.69 15.86
CA SER A 69 14.30 16.85 15.88
C SER A 69 14.05 16.23 14.51
N VAL A 70 14.19 17.01 13.44
CA VAL A 70 14.05 16.51 12.07
C VAL A 70 15.14 15.50 11.74
N HIS A 71 16.39 15.77 12.14
CA HIS A 71 17.50 14.84 11.94
C HIS A 71 17.19 13.45 12.55
N THR A 72 16.63 13.40 13.77
CA THR A 72 16.23 12.13 14.40
C THR A 72 15.21 11.38 13.55
N HIS A 73 14.15 12.06 13.07
CA HIS A 73 13.14 11.42 12.23
C HIS A 73 13.68 10.97 10.87
N VAL A 74 14.47 11.82 10.19
CA VAL A 74 15.10 11.48 8.91
C VAL A 74 16.03 10.27 9.06
N SER A 75 16.83 10.22 10.13
CA SER A 75 17.72 9.07 10.41
C SER A 75 16.94 7.76 10.60
N GLU A 76 15.81 7.81 11.32
CA GLU A 76 14.94 6.65 11.46
C GLU A 76 14.33 6.23 10.13
N MET A 77 13.89 7.18 9.31
CA MET A 77 13.26 6.93 8.02
C MET A 77 14.23 6.40 6.97
N LEU A 78 15.50 6.83 7.00
CA LEU A 78 16.57 6.23 6.20
C LEU A 78 16.81 4.77 6.60
N ARG A 79 16.87 4.49 7.90
CA ARG A 79 17.03 3.11 8.41
C ARG A 79 15.83 2.21 8.07
N SER A 80 14.63 2.78 8.03
CA SER A 80 13.43 2.05 7.60
C SER A 80 13.24 2.04 6.08
N GLU A 81 14.17 2.63 5.34
CA GLU A 81 14.15 2.75 3.87
C GLU A 81 12.93 3.50 3.31
N LEU A 82 12.30 4.36 4.12
CA LEU A 82 11.24 5.27 3.66
C LEU A 82 11.80 6.48 2.92
N LEU A 83 13.03 6.89 3.26
CA LEU A 83 13.77 7.93 2.58
C LEU A 83 15.06 7.36 1.99
N ARG A 84 15.59 8.05 0.99
CA ARG A 84 16.95 7.86 0.46
C ARG A 84 17.64 9.20 0.30
N GLU A 85 18.97 9.19 0.19
CA GLU A 85 19.71 10.37 -0.26
C GLU A 85 19.46 10.58 -1.76
N ALA A 86 19.14 11.81 -2.17
CA ALA A 86 18.89 12.16 -3.56
C ALA A 86 20.20 12.09 -4.37
N VAL A 87 20.15 11.40 -5.52
CA VAL A 87 21.33 11.11 -6.36
C VAL A 87 21.71 12.31 -7.23
N GLU A 88 20.72 13.01 -7.78
CA GLU A 88 20.89 14.15 -8.70
C GLU A 88 20.08 15.34 -8.20
N TRP A 89 20.73 16.25 -7.48
CA TRP A 89 20.15 17.55 -7.13
C TRP A 89 21.22 18.64 -7.26
N GLU A 90 20.80 19.86 -7.61
CA GLU A 90 21.69 21.02 -7.69
C GLU A 90 22.21 21.37 -6.29
N LYS A 91 23.31 20.74 -5.87
CA LYS A 91 23.95 20.99 -4.59
C LYS A 91 24.62 22.35 -4.62
N THR A 92 24.26 23.22 -3.69
CA THR A 92 25.00 24.48 -3.48
C THR A 92 26.34 24.19 -2.83
N HIS A 93 26.40 23.20 -1.93
CA HIS A 93 27.64 22.72 -1.32
C HIS A 93 27.79 21.19 -1.40
N PRO A 94 28.99 20.65 -1.73
CA PRO A 94 29.22 19.20 -1.85
C PRO A 94 28.91 18.37 -0.58
N ALA A 95 28.94 19.01 0.59
CA ALA A 95 28.66 18.38 1.87
C ALA A 95 27.16 18.31 2.21
N GLU A 96 26.31 19.06 1.49
CA GLU A 96 24.87 19.05 1.73
C GLU A 96 24.25 17.74 1.24
N ARG A 97 23.46 17.14 2.13
CA ARG A 97 22.68 15.94 1.85
C ARG A 97 21.23 16.33 1.65
N TYR A 98 20.71 15.97 0.49
CA TYR A 98 19.31 16.10 0.13
C TYR A 98 18.66 14.73 0.28
N TYR A 99 17.43 14.72 0.79
CA TYR A 99 16.66 13.51 1.03
C TYR A 99 15.38 13.56 0.21
N GLU A 100 14.92 12.39 -0.21
CA GLU A 100 13.68 12.22 -0.98
C GLU A 100 12.99 10.88 -0.59
N PRO A 101 11.68 10.71 -0.89
CA PRO A 101 11.02 9.43 -0.70
C PRO A 101 11.74 8.32 -1.48
N ASN A 102 11.90 7.16 -0.85
CA ASN A 102 12.49 5.99 -1.50
C ASN A 102 11.42 5.17 -2.28
N PHE A 103 10.39 5.84 -2.75
CA PHE A 103 9.28 5.26 -3.50
C PHE A 103 8.67 6.30 -4.43
N PRO A 104 8.04 5.88 -5.55
CA PRO A 104 7.39 6.79 -6.48
C PRO A 104 6.26 7.57 -5.80
N VAL A 105 6.21 8.88 -6.06
CA VAL A 105 5.08 9.74 -5.71
C VAL A 105 4.46 10.19 -7.02
N PHE A 106 3.25 9.72 -7.33
CA PHE A 106 2.53 10.10 -8.53
C PHE A 106 1.90 11.48 -8.33
N LYS A 107 2.25 12.41 -9.23
CA LYS A 107 1.64 13.74 -9.26
C LYS A 107 0.21 13.67 -9.77
N ALA A 108 -0.62 14.62 -9.35
CA ALA A 108 -2.04 14.63 -9.72
C ALA A 108 -2.26 14.61 -11.24
N GLU A 109 -1.44 15.34 -12.01
CA GLU A 109 -1.46 15.33 -13.48
C GLU A 109 -0.98 14.02 -14.10
N GLU A 110 -0.03 13.32 -13.48
CA GLU A 110 0.48 12.01 -13.93
C GLU A 110 -0.55 10.90 -13.69
N CYS A 111 -1.35 11.01 -12.63
CA CYS A 111 -2.36 10.03 -12.27
C CYS A 111 -3.51 9.95 -13.27
N ALA A 112 -3.87 11.02 -13.97
CA ALA A 112 -5.14 11.08 -14.71
C ALA A 112 -5.28 9.99 -15.78
N GLU A 113 -4.22 9.73 -16.55
CA GLU A 113 -4.23 8.69 -17.58
C GLU A 113 -4.26 7.27 -16.98
N PHE A 114 -3.44 7.02 -15.95
CA PHE A 114 -3.45 5.74 -15.24
C PHE A 114 -4.80 5.47 -14.56
N MET A 115 -5.42 6.50 -13.97
CA MET A 115 -6.71 6.39 -13.30
C MET A 115 -7.84 6.09 -14.28
N ALA A 116 -7.82 6.67 -15.48
CA ALA A 116 -8.77 6.32 -16.54
C ALA A 116 -8.64 4.83 -16.94
N LEU A 117 -7.41 4.32 -17.06
CA LEU A 117 -7.17 2.89 -17.30
C LEU A 117 -7.65 2.02 -16.14
N CYS A 118 -7.37 2.42 -14.89
CA CYS A 118 -7.88 1.72 -13.71
C CYS A 118 -9.41 1.69 -13.69
N GLU A 119 -10.08 2.77 -14.08
CA GLU A 119 -11.53 2.83 -14.19
C GLU A 119 -12.05 1.86 -15.25
N GLU A 120 -11.44 1.82 -16.44
CA GLU A 120 -11.78 0.86 -17.49
C GLU A 120 -11.63 -0.60 -17.00
N MET A 121 -10.49 -0.92 -16.37
CA MET A 121 -10.23 -2.25 -15.82
C MET A 121 -11.25 -2.63 -14.74
N SER A 122 -11.65 -1.67 -13.90
CA SER A 122 -12.68 -1.90 -12.88
C SER A 122 -14.05 -2.19 -13.48
N LYS A 123 -14.45 -1.49 -14.56
CA LYS A 123 -15.69 -1.76 -15.31
C LYS A 123 -15.67 -3.16 -15.93
N ASN A 124 -14.52 -3.59 -16.44
CA ASN A 124 -14.33 -4.95 -16.94
C ASN A 124 -14.49 -6.00 -15.83
N LEU A 125 -13.98 -5.72 -14.63
CA LEU A 125 -14.17 -6.58 -13.47
C LEU A 125 -15.65 -6.67 -13.06
N VAL A 126 -16.37 -5.55 -13.00
CA VAL A 126 -17.82 -5.53 -12.71
C VAL A 126 -18.57 -6.39 -13.73
N THR A 127 -18.30 -6.17 -15.02
CA THR A 127 -18.90 -6.95 -16.13
C THR A 127 -18.62 -8.45 -15.98
N LEU A 128 -17.42 -8.83 -15.52
CA LEU A 128 -17.07 -10.23 -15.27
C LEU A 128 -17.93 -10.83 -14.15
N PHE A 129 -18.15 -10.11 -13.05
CA PHE A 129 -19.02 -10.55 -11.96
C PHE A 129 -20.47 -10.69 -12.41
N GLU A 130 -20.98 -9.72 -13.17
CA GLU A 130 -22.34 -9.75 -13.72
C GLU A 130 -22.56 -10.96 -14.62
N LYS A 131 -21.64 -11.21 -15.57
CA LYS A 131 -21.68 -12.37 -16.47
C LYS A 131 -21.65 -13.70 -15.72
N ASN A 132 -20.96 -13.76 -14.59
CA ASN A 132 -20.84 -14.98 -13.78
C ASN A 132 -21.87 -15.09 -12.65
N ARG A 133 -22.73 -14.10 -12.43
CA ARG A 133 -23.69 -14.05 -11.31
C ARG A 133 -24.52 -15.33 -11.17
N ARG A 134 -25.05 -15.87 -12.28
CA ARG A 134 -25.83 -17.11 -12.27
C ARG A 134 -24.98 -18.34 -11.90
N LYS A 135 -23.72 -18.40 -12.36
CA LYS A 135 -22.79 -19.50 -12.03
C LYS A 135 -22.41 -19.44 -10.55
N ILE A 136 -22.12 -18.24 -10.04
CA ILE A 136 -21.84 -17.98 -8.63
C ILE A 136 -23.01 -18.45 -7.77
N GLY A 137 -24.25 -18.04 -8.12
CA GLY A 137 -25.45 -18.48 -7.41
C GLY A 137 -25.61 -20.00 -7.39
N ARG A 138 -25.40 -20.68 -8.53
CA ARG A 138 -25.45 -22.15 -8.57
C ARG A 138 -24.35 -22.82 -7.73
N ALA A 139 -23.15 -22.24 -7.69
CA ALA A 139 -22.06 -22.76 -6.86
C ALA A 139 -22.39 -22.63 -5.37
N PHE A 140 -22.93 -21.48 -4.95
CA PHE A 140 -23.37 -21.25 -3.58
C PHE A 140 -24.44 -22.26 -3.11
N GLN A 141 -25.44 -22.52 -3.96
CA GLN A 141 -26.50 -23.50 -3.68
C GLN A 141 -26.02 -24.95 -3.58
N ARG A 142 -24.77 -25.25 -3.96
CA ARG A 142 -24.15 -26.58 -3.81
C ARG A 142 -23.30 -26.72 -2.55
N THR A 143 -23.25 -25.69 -1.72
CA THR A 143 -22.56 -25.71 -0.43
C THR A 143 -23.56 -25.91 0.70
N ASP A 144 -23.08 -26.19 1.91
CA ASP A 144 -23.93 -26.26 3.11
C ASP A 144 -24.24 -24.88 3.72
N LEU A 145 -23.82 -23.79 3.08
CA LEU A 145 -24.03 -22.43 3.60
C LEU A 145 -25.51 -22.01 3.64
N PRO A 146 -26.34 -22.29 2.60
CA PRO A 146 -27.77 -22.00 2.66
C PRO A 146 -28.46 -22.72 3.82
N ASP A 147 -28.13 -23.99 4.05
CA ASP A 147 -28.71 -24.80 5.14
C ASP A 147 -28.33 -24.28 6.53
N LYS A 148 -27.23 -23.52 6.60
CA LYS A 148 -26.76 -22.83 7.81
C LYS A 148 -27.32 -21.40 7.95
N GLY A 149 -28.26 -21.01 7.08
CA GLY A 149 -28.94 -19.72 7.12
C GLY A 149 -28.15 -18.56 6.51
N TRP A 150 -27.05 -18.83 5.80
CA TRP A 150 -26.31 -17.78 5.09
C TRP A 150 -26.95 -17.47 3.75
N GLU A 151 -26.79 -16.24 3.30
CA GLU A 151 -27.20 -15.77 1.98
C GLU A 151 -26.00 -15.63 1.03
N LEU A 152 -26.28 -15.53 -0.27
CA LEU A 152 -25.23 -15.32 -1.27
C LEU A 152 -24.50 -13.98 -1.04
N SER A 153 -25.22 -12.95 -0.60
CA SER A 153 -24.71 -11.62 -0.22
C SER A 153 -23.57 -11.71 0.78
N ASP A 154 -23.66 -12.61 1.76
CA ASP A 154 -22.69 -12.77 2.85
C ASP A 154 -21.31 -13.22 2.37
N ILE A 155 -21.24 -13.91 1.22
CA ILE A 155 -19.99 -14.42 0.66
C ILE A 155 -19.44 -13.56 -0.48
N THR A 156 -20.13 -12.51 -0.91
CA THR A 156 -19.70 -11.68 -2.05
C THR A 156 -18.33 -11.06 -1.84
N GLN A 157 -18.03 -10.59 -0.62
CA GLN A 157 -16.72 -10.05 -0.26
C GLN A 157 -15.62 -11.12 -0.29
N CYS A 158 -15.94 -12.35 0.13
CA CYS A 158 -15.02 -13.48 0.03
C CYS A 158 -14.67 -13.79 -1.44
N LEU A 159 -15.67 -13.79 -2.32
CA LEU A 159 -15.48 -14.02 -3.75
C LEU A 159 -14.63 -12.92 -4.39
N PHE A 160 -14.96 -11.65 -4.13
CA PHE A 160 -14.19 -10.50 -4.61
C PHE A 160 -12.71 -10.59 -4.18
N THR A 161 -12.48 -10.81 -2.89
CA THR A 161 -11.12 -10.94 -2.32
C THR A 161 -10.34 -12.07 -2.97
N ASN A 162 -10.96 -13.24 -3.21
CA ASN A 162 -10.28 -14.37 -3.83
C ASN A 162 -9.98 -14.16 -5.32
N VAL A 163 -10.85 -13.46 -6.06
CA VAL A 163 -10.59 -13.07 -7.45
C VAL A 163 -9.38 -12.12 -7.51
N TYR A 164 -9.39 -11.07 -6.68
CA TYR A 164 -8.30 -10.09 -6.64
C TYR A 164 -6.95 -10.75 -6.33
N ARG A 165 -6.91 -11.65 -5.34
CA ARG A 165 -5.70 -12.42 -5.01
C ARG A 165 -5.22 -13.31 -6.14
N GLY A 166 -6.15 -14.04 -6.76
CA GLY A 166 -5.85 -14.89 -7.90
C GLY A 166 -5.26 -14.10 -9.06
N ALA A 167 -5.83 -12.94 -9.36
CA ALA A 167 -5.33 -12.02 -10.39
C ALA A 167 -3.93 -11.52 -10.05
N ARG A 168 -3.71 -11.03 -8.83
CA ARG A 168 -2.40 -10.58 -8.35
C ARG A 168 -1.33 -11.65 -8.51
N THR A 169 -1.56 -12.86 -7.98
CA THR A 169 -0.59 -13.96 -8.08
C THR A 169 -0.27 -14.29 -9.55
N GLN A 170 -1.25 -14.19 -10.44
CA GLN A 170 -1.01 -14.40 -11.86
C GLN A 170 -0.18 -13.28 -12.49
N LEU A 171 -0.47 -12.01 -12.14
CA LEU A 171 0.29 -10.85 -12.61
C LEU A 171 1.76 -10.88 -12.13
N GLU A 172 1.99 -11.29 -10.87
CA GLU A 172 3.35 -11.47 -10.34
C GLU A 172 4.08 -12.59 -11.09
N LYS A 173 3.43 -13.74 -11.31
CA LYS A 173 4.01 -14.85 -12.07
C LYS A 173 4.31 -14.50 -13.52
N SER A 174 3.50 -13.64 -14.14
CA SER A 174 3.71 -13.19 -15.52
C SER A 174 4.70 -12.03 -15.62
N GLY A 175 5.21 -11.49 -14.51
CA GLY A 175 6.10 -10.34 -14.49
C GLY A 175 5.43 -9.00 -14.81
N LEU A 176 4.10 -8.95 -14.82
CA LEU A 176 3.32 -7.71 -15.02
C LEU A 176 3.13 -6.93 -13.71
N LEU A 177 3.36 -7.57 -12.57
CA LEU A 177 3.35 -6.94 -11.26
C LEU A 177 4.62 -7.32 -10.49
N SER A 178 5.31 -6.35 -9.92
CA SER A 178 6.48 -6.61 -9.08
C SER A 178 6.07 -7.30 -7.77
N SER A 179 6.88 -8.27 -7.34
CA SER A 179 6.74 -8.92 -6.03
C SER A 179 7.37 -8.06 -4.92
N ARG A 180 6.90 -8.18 -3.67
CA ARG A 180 7.49 -7.43 -2.53
C ARG A 180 9.02 -7.59 -2.49
N GLU A 181 9.72 -6.48 -2.35
CA GLU A 181 11.16 -6.50 -2.11
C GLU A 181 11.43 -6.61 -0.61
N LYS A 182 12.47 -7.37 -0.25
CA LYS A 182 12.93 -7.46 1.13
C LYS A 182 13.94 -6.34 1.38
N HIS A 183 13.53 -5.41 2.22
CA HIS A 183 14.30 -4.23 2.62
C HIS A 183 15.36 -4.58 3.66
N ALA A 184 16.38 -3.73 3.85
CA ALA A 184 17.49 -4.01 4.77
C ALA A 184 17.04 -4.19 6.22
N ASN A 185 15.91 -3.58 6.58
CA ASN A 185 15.25 -3.74 7.88
C ASN A 185 14.51 -5.08 8.05
N GLY A 186 14.54 -5.96 7.05
CA GLY A 186 13.90 -7.27 7.05
C GLY A 186 12.40 -7.25 6.73
N ILE A 187 11.83 -6.07 6.49
CA ILE A 187 10.42 -5.89 6.16
C ILE A 187 10.25 -6.01 4.65
N GLN A 188 9.13 -6.58 4.21
CA GLN A 188 8.82 -6.74 2.79
C GLN A 188 7.74 -5.75 2.36
N TRP A 189 8.05 -4.86 1.43
CA TRP A 189 7.09 -3.86 0.94
C TRP A 189 7.41 -3.37 -0.48
N ILE A 190 6.38 -2.84 -1.16
CA ILE A 190 6.46 -2.06 -2.42
C ILE A 190 5.56 -0.84 -2.17
N PHE A 191 6.06 0.36 -2.44
CA PHE A 191 5.26 1.59 -2.28
C PHE A 191 5.12 2.40 -3.55
N TRP A 192 4.00 3.13 -3.54
CA TRP A 192 3.83 4.41 -4.18
C TRP A 192 3.00 5.29 -3.23
N ALA A 193 3.05 6.60 -3.41
CA ALA A 193 2.08 7.53 -2.86
C ALA A 193 1.46 8.35 -4.00
N GLU A 194 0.28 8.90 -3.76
CA GLU A 194 -0.42 9.78 -4.68
C GLU A 194 -0.56 11.14 -3.99
N GLU A 195 -0.34 12.22 -4.73
CA GLU A 195 -0.67 13.54 -4.19
C GLU A 195 -2.17 13.65 -3.92
N ALA A 196 -2.52 14.18 -2.74
CA ALA A 196 -3.91 14.41 -2.42
C ALA A 196 -4.52 15.44 -3.39
N GLU A 197 -5.73 15.16 -3.89
CA GLU A 197 -6.47 16.19 -4.63
C GLU A 197 -6.62 17.44 -3.75
N PRO A 198 -6.37 18.65 -4.31
CA PRO A 198 -6.52 19.87 -3.55
C PRO A 198 -7.95 19.94 -3.02
N LYS A 199 -8.09 20.02 -1.69
CA LYS A 199 -9.40 20.18 -1.05
C LYS A 199 -10.04 21.44 -1.63
N ARG A 200 -11.04 21.27 -2.50
CA ARG A 200 -11.89 22.38 -2.95
C ARG A 200 -12.62 22.89 -1.71
N HIS A 201 -12.12 23.97 -1.13
CA HIS A 201 -12.89 24.73 -0.15
C HIS A 201 -14.18 25.17 -0.84
N LYS A 202 -15.31 24.58 -0.44
CA LYS A 202 -16.63 25.10 -0.77
C LYS A 202 -16.66 26.54 -0.24
N ARG A 203 -16.68 27.50 -1.16
CA ARG A 203 -17.07 28.88 -0.86
C ARG A 203 -18.57 28.93 -0.60
#